data_AF-A0A8T5IAS5-F1
#
_entry.id   AF-A0A8T5IAS5-F1
#
_cell.length_a   1.000
_cell.length_b   1.000
_cell.length_c   1.000
_cell.angle_alpha   90.00
_cell.angle_beta   90.00
_cell.angle_gamma   90.00
#
_symmetry.space_group_name_H-M   'P 1'
#
loop_
_entity.id
_entity.type
_entity.pdbx_description
1 polymer ?
#
loop_
_entity_poly.entity_id
_entity_poly.type
_entity_poly.pdbx_seq_one_letter_code
_entity_poly.pdbx_strand_id
1 'polypeptide(L)' 'MIDVAFIGQLIDSMEEAVLRLDAAVTGKDFNSANKLRTFIFDLHRQIDAALAPQEGEKNV' A
#
# COMPACT_ATOMS: atom_id res chain seq x y z
N MET A 1 -9.63 15.47 8.22
CA MET A 1 -9.18 14.53 9.28
C MET A 1 -8.60 13.32 8.56
N ILE A 2 -7.34 12.98 8.79
CA ILE A 2 -6.75 11.77 8.21
C ILE A 2 -7.52 10.57 8.77
N ASP A 3 -8.05 9.73 7.89
CA ASP A 3 -8.73 8.50 8.28
C ASP A 3 -7.69 7.44 8.65
N VAL A 4 -7.33 7.44 9.94
CA VAL A 4 -6.34 6.50 10.50
C VAL A 4 -6.77 5.04 10.31
N ALA A 5 -8.08 4.76 10.30
CA ALA A 5 -8.58 3.41 10.08
C ALA A 5 -8.37 2.97 8.62
N PHE A 6 -8.61 3.87 7.66
CA PHE A 6 -8.29 3.62 6.25
C PHE A 6 -6.80 3.38 6.02
N ILE A 7 -5.92 4.20 6.62
CA ILE A 7 -4.47 3.99 6.53
C ILE A 7 -4.06 2.65 7.15
N GLY A 8 -4.66 2.27 8.29
CA GLY A 8 -4.45 0.96 8.90
C GLY A 8 -4.78 -0.18 7.94
N GLN A 9 -5.92 -0.13 7.26
CA GLN A 9 -6.32 -1.14 6.27
C GLN A 9 -5.35 -1.23 5.08
N LEU A 10 -4.79 -0.11 4.63
CA LEU A 10 -3.79 -0.10 3.57
C LEU A 10 -2.47 -0.76 4.02
N ILE A 11 -2.05 -0.51 5.26
CA ILE A 11 -0.86 -1.13 5.86
C ILE A 11 -1.06 -2.63 5.99
N ASP A 12 -2.19 -3.07 6.56
CA ASP A 12 -2.51 -4.50 6.72
C ASP A 12 -2.51 -5.23 5.36
N SER A 13 -3.11 -4.60 4.34
CA SER A 13 -3.14 -5.15 2.98
C SER A 13 -1.74 -5.26 2.36
N MET A 14 -0.85 -4.32 2.68
CA MET A 14 0.53 -4.31 2.20
C MET A 14 1.37 -5.39 2.89
N GLU A 15 1.19 -5.59 4.19
CA GLU A 15 1.84 -6.68 4.94
C GLU A 15 1.44 -8.05 4.36
N GLU A 16 0.15 -8.28 4.11
CA GLU A 16 -0.32 -9.51 3.47
C GLU A 16 0.29 -9.69 2.06
N ALA A 17 0.32 -8.62 1.26
CA ALA A 17 0.88 -8.67 -0.09
C ALA A 17 2.38 -9.02 -0.10
N VAL A 18 3.15 -8.52 0.88
CA VAL A 18 4.58 -8.84 1.04
C VAL A 18 4.78 -10.30 1.40
N LEU A 19 3.99 -10.86 2.32
CA LEU A 19 4.05 -12.29 2.67
C LEU A 19 3.74 -13.18 1.47
N ARG A 20 2.74 -12.80 0.67
CA ARG A 20 2.38 -13.52 -0.56
C ARG A 20 3.44 -13.40 -1.64
N LEU A 21 4.15 -12.26 -1.70
CA LEU A 21 5.24 -12.05 -2.63
C LEU A 21 6.41 -12.98 -2.29
N ASP A 22 6.76 -13.10 -1.01
CA ASP A 22 7.81 -14.03 -0.55
C ASP A 22 7.48 -15.49 -0.92
N ALA A 23 6.22 -15.90 -0.70
CA ALA A 23 5.74 -17.21 -1.11
C ALA A 23 5.81 -17.41 -2.64
N ALA A 24 5.41 -16.41 -3.43
CA ALA A 24 5.45 -16.48 -4.89
C ALA A 24 6.89 -16.56 -5.44
N VAL A 25 7.81 -15.78 -4.88
CA VAL A 25 9.24 -15.81 -5.24
C VAL A 25 9.85 -17.16 -4.88
N THR A 26 9.59 -17.66 -3.66
CA THR A 26 10.05 -18.98 -3.21
C THR A 26 9.52 -20.11 -4.09
N GLY A 27 8.24 -20.02 -4.48
CA GLY A 27 7.58 -20.95 -5.39
C GLY A 27 7.94 -20.78 -6.86
N LYS A 28 8.78 -19.79 -7.22
CA LYS A 28 9.11 -19.42 -8.61
C LYS A 28 7.89 -19.07 -9.49
N ASP A 29 6.79 -18.63 -8.87
CA ASP A 29 5.64 -18.08 -9.58
C ASP A 29 5.87 -16.60 -9.90
N PHE A 30 6.65 -16.36 -10.96
CA PHE A 30 7.03 -15.01 -11.38
C PHE A 30 5.85 -14.15 -11.85
N ASN A 31 4.76 -14.76 -12.31
CA ASN A 31 3.57 -14.01 -12.73
C ASN A 31 2.86 -13.41 -11.50
N SER A 32 2.64 -14.24 -10.47
CA SER A 32 2.08 -13.76 -9.21
C SER A 32 3.01 -12.78 -8.52
N ALA A 33 4.32 -13.03 -8.51
CA ALA A 33 5.30 -12.11 -7.93
C ALA A 33 5.27 -10.73 -8.60
N ASN A 34 5.16 -10.66 -9.94
CA ASN A 34 5.07 -9.40 -10.66
C ASN A 34 3.77 -8.64 -10.34
N LYS A 35 2.63 -9.33 -10.24
CA LYS A 35 1.35 -8.71 -9.87
C LYS A 35 1.40 -8.15 -8.44
N LEU A 36 1.95 -8.92 -7.51
CA LEU A 36 2.08 -8.52 -6.11
C LEU A 36 3.03 -7.33 -5.94
N ARG A 37 4.14 -7.30 -6.69
CA ARG A 37 5.04 -6.14 -6.73
C ARG A 37 4.31 -4.87 -7.16
N THR A 38 3.54 -4.92 -8.24
CA THR A 38 2.76 -3.76 -8.71
C THR A 38 1.74 -3.33 -7.66
N PHE A 39 1.02 -4.28 -7.07
CA PHE A 39 0.03 -4.00 -6.04
C PHE A 39 0.64 -3.33 -4.80
N ILE A 40 1.80 -3.80 -4.32
CA ILE A 40 2.53 -3.19 -3.20
C ILE A 40 2.90 -1.74 -3.50
N PHE A 41 3.37 -1.44 -4.72
CA PHE A 41 3.67 -0.06 -5.10
C PHE A 41 2.42 0.83 -5.14
N ASP A 42 1.28 0.29 -5.57
CA ASP A 42 0.03 1.05 -5.57
C ASP A 42 -0.49 1.31 -4.15
N LEU A 43 -0.30 0.37 -3.22
CA LEU A 43 -0.61 0.60 -1.80
C LEU A 43 0.30 1.67 -1.19
N HIS A 44 1.60 1.61 -1.48
CA HIS A 44 2.55 2.65 -1.04
C HIS A 44 2.12 4.04 -1.51
N ARG A 45 1.73 4.20 -2.78
CA ARG A 45 1.25 5.48 -3.32
C ARG A 45 -0.03 5.96 -2.63
N GLN A 46 -0.95 5.04 -2.30
CA GLN A 46 -2.18 5.39 -1.60
C GLN A 46 -1.92 5.85 -0.17
N ILE A 47 -0.96 5.22 0.51
CA ILE A 47 -0.52 5.63 1.85
C ILE A 47 0.13 7.01 1.79
N ASP A 48 1.05 7.24 0.84
CA ASP A 48 1.67 8.55 0.65
C ASP A 48 0.63 9.65 0.40
N ALA A 49 -0.38 9.37 -0.45
CA ALA A 49 -1.46 10.29 -0.74
C ALA A 49 -2.36 10.55 0.48
N ALA A 50 -2.65 9.52 1.29
CA ALA A 50 -3.45 9.66 2.50
C ALA A 50 -2.73 10.45 3.61
N LEU A 51 -1.39 10.39 3.62
CA LEU A 51 -0.53 11.13 4.54
C LEU A 51 -0.16 12.53 4.04
N ALA A 52 -0.41 12.83 2.76
CA ALA A 52 -0.10 14.13 2.18
C ALA A 52 -0.85 15.25 2.93
N PRO A 53 -0.19 16.37 3.22
CA PRO A 53 -0.86 17.53 3.79
C PRO A 53 -2.03 17.94 2.88
N GLN A 54 -3.23 18.09 3.44
CA GLN A 54 -4.34 18.66 2.68
C GLN A 54 -4.04 20.15 2.49
N GLU A 55 -3.56 20.55 1.31
CA GLU A 55 -3.47 21.97 0.96
C GLU A 55 -4.90 22.54 0.89
N GLY A 56 -5.34 23.19 1.96
CA GLY A 56 -6.70 23.73 2.06
C GLY A 56 -7.02 24.59 3.27
N GLU A 57 -6.32 24.45 4.41
CA GLU A 57 -6.50 25.36 5.55
C GLU A 57 -5.54 26.55 5.47
N LYS A 58 -5.65 27.36 4.41
CA LYS A 58 -5.23 28.77 4.51
C LYS A 58 -6.36 29.50 5.25
N ASN A 59 -6.16 29.61 6.55
CA ASN A 59 -7.03 30.34 7.47
C ASN A 59 -7.37 31.74 6.92
N VAL A 60 -8.67 32.02 7.06
CA VAL A 60 -9.40 33.30 7.11
C VAL A 60 -8.54 34.54 7.38
#